data_AF-C8PEN4-F1
#
_entry.id   AF-C8PEN4-F1
#
_cell.length_a   1.000
_cell.length_b   1.000
_cell.length_c   1.000
_cell.angle_alpha   90.00
_cell.angle_beta   90.00
_cell.angle_gamma   90.00
#
_symmetry.space_group_name_H-M   'P 1'
#
loop_
_entity.id
_entity.type
_entity.pdbx_description
1 polymer ?
#
loop_
_entity_poly.entity_id
_entity_poly.type
_entity_poly.pdbx_seq_one_letter_code
_entity_poly.pdbx_strand_id
1 'polypeptide(L)'
;MLISYSLQDNRKFAKMRTRISRRIYKGSKFIRAVCATDLLFAFAFSACLFIFEDDWIGFVREYYGDKSWIKSLGAILPTACAVFYIYAICVRSWLLNSAIYDKNKNVTFGDFSIEISDDLKGQFIFVSERDTLIYDAEFCEVVMERDFLVILLEGSLFIAVPNEAFKEISKEEFAAKLNKTISEAKSEI
;
A
#
# COMPACT_ATOMS: atom_id res chain seq x y z
N MET A 1 -21.70 -14.64 -14.43
CA MET A 1 -21.60 -13.22 -14.83
C MET A 1 -20.15 -12.99 -15.21
N LEU A 2 -19.89 -12.61 -16.45
CA LEU A 2 -18.54 -12.45 -16.99
C LEU A 2 -18.37 -11.02 -17.48
N ILE A 3 -17.29 -10.36 -17.07
CA ILE A 3 -16.89 -9.06 -17.60
C ILE A 3 -15.48 -9.18 -18.12
N SER A 4 -15.23 -8.70 -19.34
CA SER A 4 -13.90 -8.61 -19.93
C SER A 4 -13.54 -7.16 -20.19
N TYR A 5 -12.31 -6.77 -19.89
CA TYR A 5 -11.85 -5.39 -20.01
C TYR A 5 -10.35 -5.31 -20.22
N SER A 6 -9.91 -4.18 -20.77
CA SER A 6 -8.50 -3.84 -20.88
C SER A 6 -8.20 -2.66 -19.96
N LEU A 7 -7.12 -2.74 -19.20
CA LEU A 7 -6.69 -1.66 -18.32
C LEU A 7 -5.36 -1.08 -18.77
N GLN A 8 -5.33 0.25 -18.93
CA GLN A 8 -4.16 1.00 -19.37
C GLN A 8 -3.68 1.97 -18.30
N ASP A 9 -2.37 2.20 -18.24
CA ASP A 9 -1.81 3.21 -17.34
C ASP A 9 -2.11 4.61 -17.87
N ASN A 10 -3.14 5.22 -17.31
CA ASN A 10 -3.58 6.55 -17.69
C ASN A 10 -3.75 7.45 -16.46
N ARG A 11 -3.95 8.75 -16.70
CA ARG A 11 -4.08 9.74 -15.63
C ARG A 11 -5.28 9.48 -14.71
N LYS A 12 -6.36 8.87 -15.21
CA LYS A 12 -7.54 8.52 -14.39
C LYS A 12 -7.18 7.41 -13.41
N PHE A 13 -6.56 6.34 -13.92
CA PHE A 13 -6.07 5.21 -13.15
C PHE A 13 -5.07 5.66 -12.07
N ALA A 14 -4.06 6.45 -12.43
CA ALA A 14 -3.06 6.94 -11.48
C ALA A 14 -3.68 7.72 -10.30
N LYS A 15 -4.70 8.55 -10.57
CA LYS A 15 -5.36 9.31 -9.50
C LYS A 15 -6.31 8.45 -8.64
N MET A 16 -6.99 7.45 -9.22
CA MET A 16 -7.78 6.47 -8.47
C MET A 16 -6.87 5.67 -7.54
N ARG A 17 -5.76 5.15 -8.08
CA ARG A 17 -4.73 4.41 -7.35
C ARG A 17 -4.27 5.17 -6.10
N THR A 18 -3.88 6.43 -6.23
CA THR A 18 -3.43 7.23 -5.09
C THR A 18 -4.48 7.32 -3.97
N ARG A 19 -5.77 7.36 -4.28
CA ARG A 19 -6.83 7.38 -3.26
C ARG A 19 -7.04 6.02 -2.62
N ILE A 20 -7.08 4.95 -3.41
CA ILE A 20 -7.21 3.59 -2.90
C ILE A 20 -6.01 3.22 -2.02
N SER A 21 -4.78 3.53 -2.46
CA SER A 21 -3.59 3.36 -1.62
C SER A 21 -3.75 4.11 -0.30
N ARG A 22 -4.19 5.38 -0.31
CA ARG A 22 -4.44 6.10 0.95
C ARG A 22 -5.52 5.44 1.82
N ARG A 23 -6.57 4.86 1.23
CA ARG A 23 -7.63 4.13 1.97
C ARG A 23 -7.05 2.89 2.65
N ILE A 24 -6.33 2.06 1.90
CA ILE A 24 -5.64 0.87 2.40
C ILE A 24 -4.65 1.23 3.52
N TYR A 25 -3.82 2.26 3.28
CA TYR A 25 -2.82 2.75 4.25
C TYR A 25 -3.45 3.27 5.54
N LYS A 26 -4.57 4.02 5.46
CA LYS A 26 -5.29 4.50 6.65
C LYS A 26 -5.98 3.38 7.42
N GLY A 27 -6.50 2.37 6.72
CA GLY A 27 -7.15 1.22 7.34
C GLY A 27 -6.18 0.34 8.13
N SER A 28 -4.99 0.10 7.57
CA SER A 28 -3.99 -0.81 8.15
C SER A 28 -3.45 -0.31 9.49
N LYS A 29 -3.75 -1.05 10.58
CA LYS A 29 -3.17 -0.82 11.91
C LYS A 29 -1.65 -0.99 11.90
N PHE A 30 -1.15 -1.97 11.13
CA PHE A 30 0.28 -2.24 10.99
C PHE A 30 1.02 -1.06 10.38
N ILE A 31 0.54 -0.53 9.25
CA ILE A 31 1.17 0.62 8.59
C ILE A 31 1.12 1.86 9.47
N ARG A 32 0.00 2.10 10.16
CA ARG A 32 -0.11 3.20 11.14
C ARG A 32 0.87 3.05 12.31
N ALA A 33 1.06 1.83 12.81
CA ALA A 33 2.03 1.56 13.87
C ALA A 33 3.47 1.84 13.40
N VAL A 34 3.82 1.41 12.19
CA VAL A 34 5.13 1.71 11.58
C VAL A 34 5.35 3.22 11.44
N CYS A 35 4.36 3.96 10.92
CA CYS A 35 4.47 5.42 10.84
C CYS A 35 4.57 6.10 12.22
N ALA A 36 3.88 5.59 13.24
CA ALA A 36 3.96 6.13 14.59
C ALA A 36 5.34 5.86 15.22
N THR A 37 5.91 4.68 15.02
CA THR A 37 7.29 4.37 15.45
C THR A 37 8.31 5.23 14.73
N ASP A 38 8.09 5.54 13.45
CA ASP A 38 8.97 6.44 12.69
C ASP A 38 8.91 7.88 13.22
N LEU A 39 7.73 8.37 13.62
CA LEU A 39 7.56 9.67 14.27
C LEU A 39 8.20 9.72 15.66
N LEU A 40 8.19 8.62 16.42
CA LEU A 40 8.91 8.55 17.69
C LEU A 40 10.42 8.57 17.47
N PHE A 41 10.93 7.85 16.47
CA PHE A 41 12.33 7.95 16.06
C PHE A 41 12.69 9.36 15.57
N ALA A 42 11.78 10.03 14.86
CA ALA A 42 11.92 11.43 14.45
C ALA A 42 12.17 12.35 15.64
N PHE A 43 11.31 12.23 16.64
CA PHE A 43 11.34 13.05 17.84
C PHE A 43 12.61 12.76 18.66
N ALA A 44 12.93 11.48 18.87
CA ALA A 44 14.14 11.07 19.59
C ALA A 44 15.41 11.53 18.87
N PHE A 45 15.45 11.42 17.54
CA PHE A 45 16.58 11.91 16.77
C PHE A 45 16.72 13.43 16.83
N SER A 46 15.62 14.17 16.69
CA SER A 46 15.62 15.62 16.81
C SER A 46 16.06 16.06 18.21
N ALA A 47 15.59 15.38 19.26
CA ALA A 47 16.03 15.60 20.63
C ALA A 47 17.53 15.32 20.81
N CYS A 48 18.06 14.26 20.18
CA CYS A 48 19.50 14.04 20.14
C CYS A 48 20.26 15.17 19.45
N LEU A 49 19.74 15.75 18.36
CA LEU A 49 20.38 16.90 17.71
C LEU A 49 20.44 18.14 18.62
N PHE A 50 19.37 18.41 19.37
CA PHE A 50 19.35 19.48 20.38
C PHE A 50 20.33 19.22 21.53
N ILE A 51 20.45 17.97 21.99
CA ILE A 51 21.44 17.58 22.99
C ILE A 51 22.87 17.63 22.40
N PHE A 52 23.04 17.40 21.10
CA PHE A 52 24.33 17.49 20.41
C PHE A 52 24.81 18.95 20.23
N GLU A 53 23.91 19.94 20.22
CA GLU A 53 24.30 21.36 20.27
C GLU A 53 24.95 21.72 21.61
N ASP A 54 24.54 21.09 22.71
CA ASP A 54 25.14 21.27 24.03
C ASP A 54 26.19 20.18 24.36
N ASP A 55 27.48 20.57 24.34
CA ASP A 55 28.63 19.95 25.03
C ASP A 55 28.91 18.43 24.92
N TRP A 56 28.20 17.66 24.08
CA TRP A 56 28.43 16.21 23.97
C TRP A 56 29.87 15.87 23.52
N ILE A 57 30.46 16.70 22.65
CA ILE A 57 31.86 16.58 22.23
C ILE A 57 32.78 16.78 23.44
N GLY A 58 32.43 17.71 24.34
CA GLY A 58 33.12 17.93 25.61
C GLY A 58 33.07 16.69 26.49
N PHE A 59 31.87 16.14 26.71
CA PHE A 59 31.68 14.90 27.48
C PHE A 59 32.47 13.71 26.92
N VAL A 60 32.46 13.50 25.60
CA VAL A 60 33.19 12.39 24.97
C VAL A 60 34.70 12.63 24.99
N ARG A 61 35.17 13.87 24.83
CA ARG A 61 36.59 14.21 25.00
C ARG A 61 37.07 14.01 26.43
N GLU A 62 36.22 14.29 27.42
CA GLU A 62 36.56 14.10 28.83
C GLU A 62 36.77 12.61 29.16
N TYR A 63 35.93 11.73 28.61
CA TYR A 63 36.04 10.28 28.82
C TYR A 63 37.09 9.57 27.95
N TYR A 64 37.26 9.97 26.69
CA TYR A 64 38.10 9.25 25.71
C TYR A 64 39.38 9.99 25.31
N GLY A 65 39.60 11.20 25.83
CA GLY A 65 40.70 12.11 25.46
C GLY A 65 40.49 12.78 24.09
N ASP A 66 41.32 13.76 23.73
CA ASP A 66 41.18 14.50 22.47
C ASP A 66 41.74 13.72 21.27
N LYS A 67 40.99 12.73 20.81
CA LYS A 67 41.33 11.91 19.64
C LYS A 67 40.72 12.47 18.36
N SER A 68 41.47 12.40 17.26
CA SER A 68 41.09 12.95 15.95
C SER A 68 39.76 12.42 15.39
N TRP A 69 39.38 11.18 15.72
CA TRP A 69 38.10 10.59 15.31
C TRP A 69 36.88 11.16 16.04
N ILE A 70 37.03 11.76 17.22
CA ILE A 70 35.92 12.36 17.98
C ILE A 70 35.38 13.61 17.27
N LYS A 71 36.26 14.42 16.67
CA LYS A 71 35.86 15.53 15.80
C LYS A 71 35.09 15.04 14.57
N SER A 72 35.47 13.89 14.03
CA SER A 72 34.80 13.30 12.87
C SER A 72 33.42 12.74 13.23
N LEU A 73 33.26 12.15 14.43
CA LEU A 73 31.95 11.68 14.91
C LEU A 73 30.93 12.80 15.08
N GLY A 74 31.36 13.99 15.50
CA GLY A 74 30.50 15.18 15.61
C GLY A 74 29.84 15.58 14.29
N ALA A 75 30.48 15.30 13.15
CA ALA A 75 29.88 15.54 11.84
C ALA A 75 29.16 14.30 11.28
N ILE A 76 29.69 13.10 11.52
CA ILE A 76 29.21 11.87 10.91
C ILE A 76 27.88 11.41 11.54
N LEU A 77 27.74 11.44 12.87
CA LEU A 77 26.50 10.96 13.52
C LEU A 77 25.27 11.77 13.13
N PRO A 78 25.28 13.11 13.23
CA PRO A 78 24.12 13.93 12.82
C PRO A 78 23.77 13.73 11.36
N THR A 79 24.78 13.67 10.49
CA THR A 79 24.58 13.47 9.04
C THR A 79 24.02 12.09 8.74
N ALA A 80 24.59 11.02 9.33
CA ALA A 80 24.11 9.65 9.12
C ALA A 80 22.67 9.48 9.61
N CYS A 81 22.34 10.03 10.77
CA CYS A 81 20.99 9.95 11.30
C CYS A 81 20.00 10.82 10.51
N ALA A 82 20.40 11.99 9.99
CA ALA A 82 19.56 12.78 9.07
C ALA A 82 19.29 12.03 7.75
N VAL A 83 20.27 11.29 7.23
CA VAL A 83 20.09 10.42 6.05
C VAL A 83 19.14 9.26 6.36
N PHE A 84 19.33 8.57 7.50
CA PHE A 84 18.41 7.50 7.93
C PHE A 84 16.99 8.02 8.17
N TYR A 85 16.86 9.25 8.66
CA TYR A 85 15.60 9.94 8.88
C TYR A 85 14.84 10.20 7.57
N ILE A 86 15.51 10.79 6.57
CA ILE A 86 14.94 11.01 5.24
C ILE A 86 14.57 9.67 4.60
N TYR A 87 15.41 8.65 4.78
CA TYR A 87 15.12 7.31 4.31
C TYR A 87 13.86 6.73 4.97
N ALA A 88 13.73 6.79 6.29
CA ALA A 88 12.60 6.20 7.02
C ALA A 88 11.26 6.87 6.65
N ILE A 89 11.22 8.20 6.63
CA ILE A 89 9.96 8.93 6.43
C ILE A 89 9.55 9.00 4.96
N CYS A 90 10.47 9.40 4.09
CA CYS A 90 10.13 9.69 2.69
C CYS A 90 10.35 8.47 1.81
N VAL A 91 11.54 7.87 1.89
CA VAL A 91 11.97 6.86 0.93
C VAL A 91 11.34 5.50 1.23
N ARG A 92 11.29 5.05 2.48
CA ARG A 92 10.76 3.74 2.87
C ARG A 92 9.26 3.63 2.60
N SER A 93 8.49 4.64 2.97
CA SER A 93 7.06 4.69 2.67
C SER A 93 6.78 4.72 1.17
N TRP A 94 7.60 5.44 0.40
CA TRP A 94 7.54 5.43 -1.06
C TRP A 94 7.97 4.08 -1.66
N LEU A 95 9.01 3.44 -1.13
CA LEU A 95 9.48 2.11 -1.52
C LEU A 95 8.45 1.03 -1.19
N LEU A 96 7.78 1.09 -0.04
CA LEU A 96 6.71 0.17 0.33
C LEU A 96 5.52 0.34 -0.62
N ASN A 97 5.11 1.58 -0.88
CA ASN A 97 4.07 1.89 -1.86
C ASN A 97 4.47 1.42 -3.27
N SER A 98 5.73 1.61 -3.66
CA SER A 98 6.26 1.20 -4.95
C SER A 98 6.38 -0.32 -5.06
N ALA A 99 6.74 -1.02 -3.99
CA ALA A 99 6.79 -2.48 -3.97
C ALA A 99 5.39 -3.10 -3.99
N ILE A 100 4.43 -2.50 -3.29
CA ILE A 100 3.01 -2.85 -3.42
C ILE A 100 2.54 -2.55 -4.85
N TYR A 101 2.95 -1.43 -5.44
CA TYR A 101 2.62 -1.08 -6.82
C TYR A 101 3.23 -2.08 -7.80
N ASP A 102 4.49 -2.48 -7.65
CA ASP A 102 5.17 -3.41 -8.54
C ASP A 102 4.59 -4.82 -8.43
N LYS A 103 4.22 -5.24 -7.20
CA LYS A 103 3.42 -6.46 -6.98
C LYS A 103 2.05 -6.39 -7.66
N ASN A 104 1.38 -5.25 -7.62
CA ASN A 104 0.09 -5.07 -8.29
C ASN A 104 0.25 -4.88 -9.80
N LYS A 105 1.37 -4.36 -10.32
CA LYS A 105 1.55 -3.97 -11.73
C LYS A 105 1.27 -5.12 -12.70
N ASN A 106 1.59 -6.36 -12.30
CA ASN A 106 1.31 -7.56 -13.07
C ASN A 106 -0.19 -7.95 -13.10
N VAL A 107 -0.97 -7.50 -12.12
CA VAL A 107 -2.43 -7.70 -12.00
C VAL A 107 -3.21 -6.54 -12.63
N THR A 108 -2.54 -5.43 -12.99
CA THR A 108 -3.24 -4.15 -13.23
C THR A 108 -3.24 -3.66 -14.68
N PHE A 109 -2.40 -4.17 -15.58
CA PHE A 109 -2.39 -3.70 -16.98
C PHE A 109 -2.40 -4.84 -17.99
N GLY A 110 -3.19 -4.70 -19.05
CA GLY A 110 -3.45 -5.73 -20.04
C GLY A 110 -4.94 -6.09 -20.13
N ASP A 111 -5.22 -7.22 -20.77
CA ASP A 111 -6.57 -7.75 -20.90
C ASP A 111 -6.91 -8.68 -19.74
N PHE A 112 -8.11 -8.50 -19.19
CA PHE A 112 -8.60 -9.18 -18.00
C PHE A 112 -10.02 -9.65 -18.19
N SER A 113 -10.39 -10.71 -17.49
CA SER A 113 -11.78 -11.07 -17.28
C SER A 113 -12.06 -11.48 -15.84
N ILE A 114 -13.26 -11.14 -15.37
CA ILE A 114 -13.75 -11.54 -14.06
C ILE A 114 -15.03 -12.34 -14.25
N GLU A 115 -15.03 -13.54 -13.72
CA GLU A 115 -16.18 -14.44 -13.72
C GLU A 115 -16.70 -14.65 -12.30
N ILE A 116 -17.98 -14.34 -12.11
CA ILE A 116 -18.75 -14.66 -10.90
C ILE A 116 -19.83 -15.66 -11.31
N SER A 117 -19.67 -16.93 -10.94
CA SER A 117 -20.65 -17.99 -11.16
C SER A 117 -21.32 -18.37 -9.85
N ASP A 118 -22.59 -18.79 -9.92
CA ASP A 118 -23.31 -19.32 -8.76
C ASP A 118 -22.73 -20.70 -8.34
N ASP A 119 -22.04 -21.38 -9.26
CA ASP A 119 -21.33 -22.65 -9.00
C ASP A 119 -20.07 -22.45 -8.14
N LEU A 120 -19.52 -21.23 -8.10
CA LEU A 120 -18.27 -20.91 -7.43
C LEU A 120 -18.44 -20.55 -5.95
N LYS A 121 -19.60 -20.80 -5.34
CA LYS A 121 -19.91 -20.65 -3.89
C LYS A 121 -18.92 -19.82 -3.08
N GLY A 122 -19.10 -18.50 -3.09
CA GLY A 122 -18.23 -17.61 -2.31
C GLY A 122 -16.88 -17.31 -2.96
N GLN A 123 -16.67 -17.64 -4.25
CA GLN A 123 -15.44 -17.35 -4.98
C GLN A 123 -15.73 -16.65 -6.30
N PHE A 124 -14.71 -15.99 -6.84
CA PHE A 124 -14.72 -15.49 -8.22
C PHE A 124 -13.39 -15.81 -8.91
N ILE A 125 -13.44 -15.94 -10.24
CA ILE A 125 -12.26 -16.19 -11.06
C ILE A 125 -11.82 -14.88 -11.69
N PHE A 126 -10.53 -14.59 -11.55
CA PHE A 126 -9.86 -13.51 -12.25
C PHE A 126 -8.88 -14.11 -13.26
N VAL A 127 -9.10 -13.82 -14.52
CA VAL A 127 -8.20 -14.23 -15.61
C VAL A 127 -7.45 -13.00 -16.10
N SER A 128 -6.14 -13.15 -16.25
CA SER A 128 -5.25 -12.20 -16.89
C SER A 128 -4.50 -12.88 -18.03
N GLU A 129 -3.78 -12.11 -18.85
CA GLU A 129 -2.89 -12.68 -19.88
C GLU A 129 -1.86 -13.70 -19.36
N ARG A 130 -1.51 -13.64 -18.07
CA ARG A 130 -0.44 -14.48 -17.48
C ARG A 130 -0.98 -15.61 -16.62
N ASP A 131 -1.97 -15.30 -15.78
CA ASP A 131 -2.43 -16.20 -14.74
C ASP A 131 -3.96 -16.19 -14.65
N THR A 132 -4.50 -17.34 -14.24
CA THR A 132 -5.89 -17.49 -13.77
C THR A 132 -5.85 -17.71 -12.25
N LEU A 133 -6.46 -16.79 -11.51
CA LEU A 133 -6.50 -16.80 -10.06
C LEU A 133 -7.94 -16.98 -9.57
N ILE A 134 -8.11 -17.81 -8.55
CA ILE A 134 -9.39 -17.99 -7.85
C ILE A 134 -9.28 -17.26 -6.53
N TYR A 135 -10.19 -16.30 -6.30
CA TYR A 135 -10.24 -15.50 -5.10
C TYR A 135 -11.45 -15.87 -4.25
N ASP A 136 -11.24 -15.98 -2.95
CA ASP A 136 -12.31 -16.12 -1.97
C ASP A 136 -12.93 -14.75 -1.68
N ALA A 137 -14.25 -14.70 -1.73
CA ALA A 137 -15.05 -13.52 -1.52
C ALA A 137 -14.95 -13.02 -0.06
N GLU A 138 -14.64 -13.88 0.92
CA GLU A 138 -14.47 -13.45 2.32
C GLU A 138 -13.41 -12.34 2.47
N PHE A 139 -12.37 -12.37 1.63
CA PHE A 139 -11.23 -11.45 1.65
C PHE A 139 -11.43 -10.17 0.84
N CYS A 140 -12.65 -9.91 0.36
CA CYS A 140 -12.93 -8.85 -0.60
C CYS A 140 -13.77 -7.68 -0.01
N GLU A 141 -13.37 -6.44 -0.30
CA GLU A 141 -14.20 -5.24 -0.11
C GLU A 141 -14.40 -4.53 -1.45
N VAL A 142 -15.66 -4.27 -1.83
CA VAL A 142 -15.98 -3.58 -3.08
C VAL A 142 -16.16 -2.09 -2.84
N VAL A 143 -15.38 -1.26 -3.54
CA VAL A 143 -15.38 0.19 -3.41
C VAL A 143 -15.57 0.86 -4.77
N MET A 144 -16.50 1.81 -4.81
CA MET A 144 -16.69 2.67 -5.96
C MET A 144 -15.77 3.89 -5.83
N GLU A 145 -14.79 4.04 -6.72
CA GLU A 145 -13.88 5.17 -6.68
C GLU A 145 -13.69 5.76 -8.09
N ARG A 146 -14.31 6.92 -8.31
CA ARG A 146 -14.28 7.67 -9.58
C ARG A 146 -14.83 6.83 -10.74
N ASP A 147 -14.01 6.68 -11.79
CA ASP A 147 -14.32 5.98 -13.03
C ASP A 147 -14.08 4.46 -12.92
N PHE A 148 -13.94 3.92 -11.70
CA PHE A 148 -13.62 2.51 -11.47
C PHE A 148 -14.53 1.88 -10.43
N LEU A 149 -14.79 0.59 -10.60
CA LEU A 149 -15.13 -0.33 -9.51
C LEU A 149 -13.81 -0.95 -9.02
N VAL A 150 -13.54 -0.88 -7.72
CA VAL A 150 -12.31 -1.40 -7.14
C VAL A 150 -12.67 -2.53 -6.17
N ILE A 151 -12.11 -3.70 -6.41
CA ILE A 151 -12.20 -4.86 -5.52
C ILE A 151 -10.92 -4.88 -4.69
N LEU A 152 -11.01 -4.51 -3.42
CA LEU A 152 -9.91 -4.62 -2.47
C LEU A 152 -9.80 -6.06 -2.02
N LEU A 153 -8.59 -6.60 -2.06
CA LEU A 153 -8.27 -7.96 -1.61
C LEU A 153 -7.48 -7.88 -0.30
N GLU A 154 -7.43 -8.99 0.43
CA GLU A 154 -6.55 -9.10 1.60
C GLU A 154 -5.07 -8.84 1.22
N GLY A 155 -4.30 -8.29 2.16
CA GLY A 155 -2.88 -8.04 1.94
C GLY A 155 -2.56 -6.76 1.16
N SER A 156 -3.48 -5.79 1.10
CA SER A 156 -3.29 -4.48 0.43
C SER A 156 -3.23 -4.56 -1.11
N LEU A 157 -3.80 -5.61 -1.68
CA LEU A 157 -3.95 -5.79 -3.13
C LEU A 157 -5.31 -5.25 -3.58
N PHE A 158 -5.43 -4.87 -4.85
CA PHE A 158 -6.72 -4.48 -5.41
C PHE A 158 -6.81 -4.77 -6.91
N ILE A 159 -8.03 -5.06 -7.37
CA ILE A 159 -8.39 -5.18 -8.79
C ILE A 159 -9.20 -3.94 -9.17
N ALA A 160 -8.83 -3.26 -10.26
CA ALA A 160 -9.54 -2.08 -10.75
C ALA A 160 -10.23 -2.40 -12.07
N VAL A 161 -11.56 -2.30 -12.08
CA VAL A 161 -12.41 -2.50 -13.25
C VAL A 161 -12.91 -1.14 -13.74
N PRO A 162 -12.57 -0.73 -14.98
CA PRO A 162 -13.00 0.56 -15.52
C PRO A 162 -14.51 0.56 -15.74
N ASN A 163 -15.17 1.71 -15.54
CA ASN A 163 -16.61 1.85 -15.76
C ASN A 163 -17.02 1.45 -17.19
N GLU A 164 -16.13 1.66 -18.16
CA GLU A 164 -16.32 1.31 -19.56
C GLU A 164 -16.45 -0.21 -19.80
N ALA A 165 -16.10 -1.06 -18.83
CA ALA A 165 -16.29 -2.51 -18.89
C ALA A 165 -17.75 -2.94 -18.68
N PHE A 166 -18.58 -2.09 -18.07
CA PHE A 166 -19.95 -2.39 -17.64
C PHE A 166 -20.99 -1.97 -18.69
N LYS A 167 -20.70 -2.15 -19.99
CA LYS A 167 -21.60 -1.72 -21.07
C LYS A 167 -22.86 -2.59 -21.18
N GLU A 168 -22.70 -3.90 -21.01
CA GLU A 168 -23.77 -4.88 -21.17
C GLU A 168 -24.41 -5.27 -19.84
N ILE A 169 -23.72 -4.97 -18.74
CA ILE A 169 -24.09 -5.36 -17.37
C ILE A 169 -23.97 -4.13 -16.50
N SER A 170 -24.99 -3.81 -15.70
CA SER A 170 -24.92 -2.67 -14.77
C SER A 170 -23.78 -2.87 -13.77
N LYS A 171 -22.99 -1.81 -13.57
CA LYS A 171 -21.92 -1.77 -12.57
C LYS A 171 -22.45 -2.06 -11.17
N GLU A 172 -23.62 -1.50 -10.85
CA GLU A 172 -24.30 -1.70 -9.57
C GLU A 172 -24.79 -3.14 -9.42
N GLU A 173 -25.28 -3.76 -10.50
CA GLU A 173 -25.70 -5.16 -10.50
C GLU A 173 -24.53 -6.11 -10.29
N PHE A 174 -23.40 -5.88 -10.98
CA PHE A 174 -22.17 -6.64 -10.76
C PHE A 174 -21.66 -6.49 -9.32
N ALA A 175 -21.61 -5.26 -8.81
CA ALA A 175 -21.21 -4.99 -7.43
C ALA A 175 -22.15 -5.68 -6.43
N ALA A 176 -23.46 -5.65 -6.67
CA ALA A 176 -24.45 -6.29 -5.82
C ALA A 176 -24.30 -7.82 -5.84
N LYS A 177 -24.08 -8.42 -7.02
CA LYS A 177 -23.85 -9.86 -7.13
C LYS A 177 -22.57 -10.28 -6.41
N LEU A 178 -21.47 -9.55 -6.59
CA LEU A 178 -20.22 -9.81 -5.87
C LEU A 178 -20.42 -9.66 -4.35
N ASN A 179 -21.06 -8.59 -3.88
CA ASN A 179 -21.35 -8.42 -2.45
C ASN A 179 -22.28 -9.50 -1.88
N LYS A 180 -23.23 -9.98 -2.68
CA LYS A 180 -24.08 -11.11 -2.30
C LYS A 180 -23.24 -12.37 -2.13
N THR A 181 -22.37 -12.69 -3.09
CA THR A 181 -21.42 -13.81 -3.00
C THR A 181 -20.52 -13.70 -1.77
N ILE A 182 -20.02 -12.50 -1.45
CA ILE A 182 -19.26 -12.21 -0.21
C ILE A 182 -20.10 -12.50 1.05
N SER A 183 -21.37 -12.11 1.05
CA SER A 183 -22.26 -12.29 2.21
C SER A 183 -22.68 -13.74 2.44
N GLU A 184 -22.90 -14.50 1.36
CA GLU A 184 -23.28 -15.92 1.44
C GLU A 184 -22.12 -16.76 1.97
N ALA A 185 -20.89 -16.49 1.51
CA ALA A 185 -19.67 -17.13 2.03
C ALA A 185 -19.53 -16.96 3.55
N LYS A 186 -19.87 -15.78 4.09
CA LYS A 186 -19.82 -15.49 5.53
C LYS A 186 -20.91 -16.18 6.35
N SER A 187 -21.98 -16.67 5.72
CA SER A 187 -23.12 -17.29 6.41
C SER A 187 -23.03 -18.82 6.50
N GLU A 188 -22.13 -19.43 5.73
CA GLU A 188 -21.87 -20.89 5.76
C GLU A 188 -20.77 -21.28 6.78
N ILE A 189 -20.21 -20.29 7.51
CA ILE A 189 -19.24 -20.45 8.61
C ILE A 189 -19.96 -20.30 9.96
#